data_AF-A0A8S3BIF7-F1
#
_entry.id   AF-A0A8S3BIF7-F1
#
_cell.length_a   1.000
_cell.length_b   1.000
_cell.length_c   1.000
_cell.angle_alpha   90.00
_cell.angle_beta   90.00
_cell.angle_gamma   90.00
#
_symmetry.space_group_name_H-M   'P 1'
#
loop_
_entity.id
_entity.type
_entity.pdbx_description
1 polymer ?
#
loop_
_entity_poly.entity_id
_entity_poly.type
_entity_poly.pdbx_seq_one_letter_code
_entity_poly.pdbx_strand_id
1 'polypeptide(L)' 'DGFIHCTSGDELMIKVANRFYKGVPGDYVLLVLDITKLKDPESPVKWEEASEFDSLFPHIYGAIDRNAVVEVRSLQRTDD' A
#
# COMPACT_ATOMS: atom_id res chain seq x y z
N ASP A 1 -7.29 -4.77 11.69
CA ASP A 1 -5.84 -4.56 11.89
C ASP A 1 -5.51 -3.23 12.55
N GLY A 2 -6.21 -2.13 12.23
CA GLY A 2 -5.98 -0.84 12.91
C GLY A 2 -4.85 0.01 12.31
N PHE A 3 -4.38 -0.37 11.13
CA PHE A 3 -3.39 0.33 10.33
C PHE A 3 -3.73 0.18 8.84
N ILE A 4 -3.11 1.01 8.00
CA ILE A 4 -3.22 0.93 6.54
C ILE A 4 -2.06 0.10 5.99
N HIS A 5 -2.40 -0.95 5.24
CA HIS A 5 -1.45 -1.82 4.54
C HIS A 5 -0.86 -1.09 3.34
N CYS A 6 0.47 -1.08 3.24
CA CYS A 6 1.22 -0.59 2.09
C CYS A 6 2.27 -1.62 1.67
N THR A 7 2.84 -1.46 0.49
CA THR A 7 3.91 -2.33 -0.03
C THR A 7 5.14 -1.51 -0.41
N SER A 8 6.32 -2.12 -0.34
CA SER A 8 7.54 -1.51 -0.88
C SER A 8 7.66 -1.81 -2.37
N GLY A 9 7.28 -0.84 -3.20
CA GLY A 9 7.40 -0.91 -4.65
C GLY A 9 6.32 -1.72 -5.37
N ASP A 10 6.35 -1.64 -6.69
CA ASP A 10 5.27 -2.10 -7.57
C ASP A 10 5.21 -3.64 -7.67
N GLU A 11 6.34 -4.34 -7.61
CA GLU A 11 6.36 -5.81 -7.71
C GLU A 11 5.60 -6.49 -6.56
N LEU A 12 5.84 -6.01 -5.33
CA LEU A 12 5.16 -6.53 -4.15
C LEU A 12 3.68 -6.10 -4.15
N MET A 13 3.40 -4.87 -4.58
CA MET A 13 2.04 -4.36 -4.77
C MET A 13 1.22 -5.27 -5.70
N ILE A 14 1.76 -5.64 -6.86
CA ILE A 14 1.08 -6.51 -7.83
C ILE A 14 0.78 -7.89 -7.22
N LYS A 15 1.73 -8.48 -6.48
CA LYS A 15 1.52 -9.76 -5.78
C LYS A 15 0.36 -9.67 -4.77
N VAL A 16 0.32 -8.61 -3.97
CA VAL A 16 -0.76 -8.35 -2.99
C VAL A 16 -2.09 -8.12 -3.70
N ALA A 17 -2.11 -7.29 -4.75
CA ALA A 17 -3.30 -7.00 -5.54
C ALA A 17 -3.92 -8.29 -6.11
N ASN A 18 -3.11 -9.13 -6.76
CA ASN A 18 -3.56 -10.39 -7.34
C ASN A 18 -3.98 -11.43 -6.30
N ARG A 19 -3.43 -11.36 -5.07
CA ARG A 19 -3.80 -12.27 -3.98
C ARG A 19 -5.14 -11.92 -3.35
N PHE A 20 -5.33 -10.66 -2.96
CA PHE A 20 -6.45 -10.24 -2.11
C PHE A 20 -7.59 -9.61 -2.90
N TYR A 21 -7.31 -8.98 -4.03
CA TYR A 21 -8.29 -8.18 -4.74
C TYR A 21 -8.82 -8.85 -6.02
N LYS A 22 -8.28 -10.00 -6.46
CA LYS A 22 -8.67 -10.69 -7.71
C LYS A 22 -10.18 -10.82 -7.93
N GLY A 23 -10.96 -11.11 -6.89
CA GLY A 23 -12.42 -11.25 -6.98
C GLY A 23 -13.24 -9.98 -6.70
N VAL A 24 -12.58 -8.86 -6.35
CA VAL A 24 -13.25 -7.62 -5.96
C VAL A 24 -13.48 -6.77 -7.21
N PRO A 25 -14.72 -6.36 -7.55
CA PRO A 25 -14.99 -5.53 -8.73
C PRO A 25 -14.74 -4.05 -8.44
N GLY A 26 -14.56 -3.26 -9.51
CA GLY A 26 -14.49 -1.80 -9.45
C GLY A 26 -13.19 -1.22 -10.03
N ASP A 27 -13.13 0.10 -10.06
CA ASP A 27 -11.94 0.84 -10.49
C ASP A 27 -10.95 0.97 -9.33
N TYR A 28 -9.67 0.77 -9.64
CA TYR A 28 -8.59 0.85 -8.67
C TYR A 28 -7.64 1.98 -9.01
N VAL A 29 -7.11 2.60 -7.96
CA VAL A 29 -5.97 3.52 -8.07
C VAL A 29 -4.84 3.04 -7.19
N LEU A 30 -3.61 3.20 -7.67
CA LEU A 30 -2.40 3.08 -6.88
C LEU A 30 -2.01 4.46 -6.38
N LEU A 31 -1.88 4.60 -5.07
CA LEU A 31 -1.27 5.77 -4.44
C LEU A 31 0.21 5.51 -4.25
N VAL A 32 1.06 6.34 -4.84
CA VAL A 32 2.51 6.30 -4.60
C VAL A 32 2.82 7.28 -3.49
N LEU A 33 3.37 6.77 -2.39
CA LEU A 33 3.70 7.56 -1.21
C LEU A 33 5.21 7.80 -1.12
N ASP A 34 5.61 9.04 -0.86
CA ASP A 34 6.95 9.38 -0.43
C ASP A 34 7.06 9.20 1.09
N ILE A 35 7.73 8.13 1.49
CA ILE A 35 7.92 7.79 2.91
C ILE A 35 8.63 8.89 3.71
N THR A 36 9.44 9.73 3.06
CA THR A 36 10.15 10.82 3.74
C THR A 36 9.23 11.97 4.15
N LYS A 37 7.98 11.97 3.66
CA LYS A 37 6.93 12.93 4.02
C LYS A 37 5.94 12.38 5.05
N LEU A 38 5.93 11.07 5.32
CA LEU A 38 5.13 10.44 6.36
C LEU A 38 5.76 10.65 7.74
N LYS A 39 5.71 11.90 8.21
CA LYS A 39 6.39 12.36 9.44
C LYS A 39 5.46 12.66 10.61
N ASP A 40 4.15 12.45 10.43
CA ASP A 40 3.17 12.65 11.49
C ASP A 40 3.43 11.65 12.63
N PRO A 41 3.80 12.11 13.85
CA PRO A 41 4.05 11.22 14.98
C PRO A 41 2.80 10.46 15.43
N GLU A 42 1.60 10.97 15.14
CA GLU A 42 0.33 10.31 15.47
C GLU A 42 -0.06 9.24 14.42
N SER A 43 0.65 9.20 13.29
CA SER A 43 0.44 8.23 12.20
C SER A 43 1.75 7.51 11.82
N PRO A 44 2.42 6.80 12.75
CA PRO A 44 3.74 6.25 12.51
C PRO A 44 3.72 5.12 11.47
N VAL A 45 4.80 5.05 10.68
CA VAL A 45 5.04 3.94 9.75
C VAL A 45 5.91 2.89 10.45
N LYS A 46 5.43 1.65 10.49
CA LYS A 46 6.21 0.50 10.98
C LYS A 46 6.44 -0.49 9.86
N TRP A 47 7.63 -1.06 9.82
CA TRP A 47 7.99 -2.10 8.87
C TRP A 47 7.89 -3.45 9.57
N GLU A 48 6.92 -4.25 9.18
CA GLU A 48 6.57 -5.50 9.87
C GLU A 48 6.51 -6.65 8.87
N GLU A 49 6.84 -7.85 9.33
CA GLU A 49 6.74 -9.06 8.51
C GLU A 49 5.27 -9.46 8.33
N ALA A 50 4.92 -9.90 7.13
CA ALA A 50 3.64 -10.56 6.89
C ALA A 50 3.88 -12.07 6.82
N SER A 51 3.07 -12.86 7.53
CA SER A 51 3.25 -14.32 7.61
C SER A 51 3.25 -15.05 6.26
N GLU A 52 2.69 -14.44 5.22
CA GLU A 52 2.53 -15.03 3.89
C GLU A 52 3.62 -14.59 2.89
N PHE A 53 4.50 -13.67 3.27
CA PHE A 53 5.52 -13.11 2.37
C PHE A 53 6.85 -12.95 3.11
N ASP A 54 7.94 -13.39 2.49
CA ASP A 54 9.31 -13.17 2.98
C ASP A 54 9.75 -11.72 2.69
N SER A 55 9.02 -10.75 3.23
CA SER A 55 9.20 -9.32 2.97
C SER A 55 8.63 -8.47 4.12
N LEU A 56 9.24 -7.30 4.34
CA LEU A 56 8.70 -6.29 5.25
C LEU A 56 7.69 -5.40 4.54
N PHE A 57 6.58 -5.13 5.22
CA PHE A 57 5.51 -4.28 4.75
C PHE A 57 5.42 -3.01 5.60
N PRO A 58 5.34 -1.83 4.97
CA PRO A 58 5.03 -0.60 5.70
C PRO A 58 3.56 -0.59 6.11
N HIS A 59 3.32 -0.49 7.41
CA HIS A 59 2.00 -0.28 8.01
C HIS A 59 1.92 1.13 8.58
N ILE A 60 0.90 1.90 8.15
CA ILE A 60 0.67 3.27 8.61
C ILE A 60 -0.39 3.22 9.72
N TYR A 61 0.00 3.55 10.94
CA TYR A 61 -0.87 3.52 12.12
C TYR A 61 -1.62 4.85 12.31
N GLY A 62 -2.42 5.22 11.31
CA GLY A 62 -3.15 6.47 11.32
C GLY A 62 -3.61 6.86 9.92
N ALA A 63 -3.86 8.14 9.72
CA ALA A 63 -4.27 8.66 8.42
C ALA A 63 -3.05 8.84 7.50
N ILE A 64 -3.27 8.74 6.19
CA ILE A 64 -2.24 9.11 5.21
C ILE A 64 -2.24 10.63 5.07
N ASP A 65 -1.10 11.27 5.32
CA ASP A 65 -0.89 12.67 4.94
C ASP A 65 -0.96 12.78 3.41
N ARG A 66 -1.90 13.58 2.91
CA ARG A 66 -2.08 13.82 1.47
C ARG A 66 -0.82 14.40 0.82
N ASN A 67 0.01 15.13 1.55
CA ASN A 67 1.27 15.67 1.03
C ASN A 67 2.30 14.58 0.73
N ALA A 68 2.15 13.39 1.33
CA ALA A 68 2.98 12.23 1.03
C ALA A 68 2.59 11.54 -0.28
N VAL A 69 1.39 11.77 -0.81
CA VAL A 69 0.96 11.22 -2.11
C VAL A 69 1.66 12.00 -3.22
N VAL A 70 2.63 11.35 -3.88
CA VAL A 70 3.41 11.96 -4.97
C VAL A 70 2.90 11.58 -6.35
N GLU A 71 2.12 10.51 -6.45
CA GLU A 71 1.52 10.07 -7.70
C GLU A 71 0.23 9.29 -7.44
N VAL A 72 -0.72 9.39 -8.37
CA VAL A 72 -1.93 8.56 -8.40
C VAL A 72 -2.01 7.91 -9.78
N ARG A 73 -1.98 6.58 -9.84
CA ARG A 73 -2.06 5.83 -11.09
C ARG A 73 -3.38 5.09 -11.16
N SER A 74 -4.04 5.11 -12.30
CA SER A 74 -5.15 4.19 -12.56
C SER A 74 -4.60 2.78 -12.74
N LEU A 75 -5.16 1.81 -12.05
CA LEU A 75 -4.82 0.40 -12.23
C LEU A 75 -5.87 -0.24 -13.14
N GLN A 76 -5.38 -0.95 -14.15
CA GLN A 76 -6.21 -1.75 -15.04
C GLN A 76 -5.98 -3.22 -14.74
N ARG A 77 -7.06 -3.99 -14.68
CA ARG A 77 -6.96 -5.44 -14.63
C ARG A 77 -6.77 -5.98 -16.02
N THR A 78 -5.88 -6.94 -16.12
CA THR A 78 -5.80 -7.86 -17.24
C THR A 78 -6.86 -8.96 -17.06
N ASP A 79 -7.13 -9.69 -18.14
CA ASP A 79 -8.23 -10.66 -18.19
C ASP A 79 -7.97 -11.96 -17.38
N ASP A 80 -6.78 -12.13 -16.79
CA ASP A 80 -6.29 -13.33 -16.10
C ASP A 80 -6.45 -13.34 -14.56
#